data_AF-A0A4Q9LRR1-F1
#
_entry.id   AF-A0A4Q9LRR1-F1
#
_cell.length_a   1.000
_cell.length_b   1.000
_cell.length_c   1.000
_cell.angle_alpha   90.00
_cell.angle_beta   90.00
_cell.angle_gamma   90.00
#
_symmetry.space_group_name_H-M   'P 1'
#
loop_
_entity.id
_entity.type
_entity.pdbx_description
1 polymer ?
#
loop_
_entity_poly.entity_id
_entity_poly.type
_entity_poly.pdbx_seq_one_letter_code
_entity_poly.pdbx_strand_id
1 'polypeptide(L)'
;MALDRKKAMIIASGLVISMLFIFALICGLGYNKAGNVIKSFEEDFKKVSATAQFKFITNDLNKTKLGDFASIKGKKVFELPFSSYDSAKSLIKALDDKKIEKVQVYTNINIDVTIQIDASKFINIVGEIGFLVKIGFWFKGKTAIRSICAISSFIYAAIKEDSKEKEKVFVILNLEDEKNVKGFYVKTDNDGKIKTICSPKTFKFNDSKNGLEGKSHDFVAFIVEKVRKASNSTAD
;
A
#
# COMPACT_ATOMS: atom_id res chain seq x y z
N MET A 1 47.23 32.29 -20.37
CA MET A 1 46.95 30.83 -20.32
C MET A 1 46.96 30.24 -18.89
N ALA A 2 48.05 30.32 -18.12
CA ALA A 2 48.07 29.78 -16.73
C ALA A 2 47.22 30.61 -15.72
N LEU A 3 47.21 31.93 -15.86
CA LEU A 3 46.41 32.85 -15.04
C LEU A 3 44.90 32.68 -15.28
N ASP A 4 44.51 32.50 -16.55
CA ASP A 4 43.11 32.29 -16.96
C ASP A 4 42.57 30.94 -16.46
N ARG A 5 43.41 29.90 -16.48
CA ARG A 5 43.08 28.59 -15.88
C ARG A 5 42.88 28.67 -14.37
N LYS A 6 43.67 29.47 -13.64
CA LYS A 6 43.48 29.69 -12.20
C LYS A 6 42.17 30.43 -11.89
N LYS A 7 41.86 31.49 -12.64
CA LYS A 7 40.58 32.22 -12.50
C LYS A 7 39.37 31.32 -12.80
N ALA A 8 39.45 30.51 -13.87
CA ALA A 8 38.41 29.54 -14.20
C ALA A 8 38.22 28.47 -13.11
N MET A 9 39.31 27.97 -12.51
CA MET A 9 39.23 27.01 -11.39
C MET A 9 38.59 27.61 -10.13
N ILE A 10 38.83 28.88 -9.82
CA ILE A 10 38.20 29.56 -8.66
C ILE A 10 36.70 29.71 -8.90
N ILE A 11 36.30 30.13 -10.10
CA ILE A 11 34.88 30.25 -10.47
C ILE A 11 34.19 28.88 -10.43
N ALA A 12 34.81 27.85 -11.01
CA ALA A 12 34.29 26.48 -10.98
C ALA A 12 34.16 25.95 -9.55
N SER A 13 35.17 26.18 -8.70
CA SER A 13 35.13 25.79 -7.29
C SER A 13 34.01 26.50 -6.53
N GLY A 14 33.82 27.80 -6.77
CA GLY A 14 32.73 28.58 -6.18
C GLY A 14 31.35 28.04 -6.58
N LEU A 15 31.17 27.68 -7.86
CA LEU A 15 29.94 27.05 -8.34
C LEU A 15 29.68 25.71 -7.66
N VAL A 16 30.68 24.84 -7.56
CA VAL A 16 30.55 23.53 -6.90
C VAL A 16 30.17 23.70 -5.42
N ILE A 17 30.83 24.61 -4.69
CA ILE A 17 30.52 24.88 -3.28
C ILE A 17 29.08 25.40 -3.13
N SER A 18 28.65 26.33 -3.99
CA SER A 18 27.29 26.86 -3.95
C SER A 18 26.24 25.76 -4.21
N MET A 19 26.52 24.86 -5.15
CA MET A 19 25.64 23.74 -5.49
C MET A 19 25.56 22.71 -4.34
N LEU A 20 26.70 22.42 -3.70
CA LEU A 20 26.74 21.57 -2.50
C LEU A 20 25.95 22.19 -1.34
N PHE A 21 26.04 23.50 -1.15
CA PHE A 21 25.29 24.20 -0.11
C PHE A 21 23.77 24.12 -0.35
N ILE A 22 23.33 24.36 -1.58
CA ILE A 22 21.91 24.20 -1.97
C ILE A 22 21.45 22.76 -1.74
N PHE A 23 22.27 21.77 -2.13
CA PHE A 23 21.95 20.37 -1.92
C PHE A 23 21.81 20.03 -0.42
N ALA A 24 22.72 20.53 0.42
CA ALA A 24 22.67 20.35 1.87
C ALA A 24 21.38 20.95 2.47
N LEU A 25 20.97 22.15 2.03
CA LEU A 25 19.71 22.77 2.46
C LEU A 25 18.50 21.91 2.07
N ILE A 26 18.44 21.43 0.82
CA ILE A 26 17.35 20.56 0.34
C ILE A 26 17.30 19.26 1.17
N CYS A 27 18.45 18.66 1.47
CA CYS A 27 18.53 17.45 2.29
C CYS A 27 18.05 17.70 3.72
N GLY A 28 18.47 18.81 4.35
CA GLY A 28 18.06 19.18 5.70
C GLY A 28 16.55 19.44 5.80
N LEU A 29 16.00 20.22 4.87
CA LEU A 29 14.56 20.48 4.78
C LEU A 29 13.77 19.19 4.52
N GLY A 30 14.27 18.35 3.62
CA GLY A 30 13.68 17.04 3.33
C GLY A 30 13.66 16.13 4.56
N TYR A 31 14.77 16.03 5.28
CA TYR A 31 14.88 15.25 6.51
C TYR A 31 13.87 15.69 7.57
N ASN A 32 13.71 17.00 7.77
CA ASN A 32 12.75 17.54 8.73
C ASN A 32 11.30 17.25 8.31
N LYS A 33 10.93 17.51 7.04
CA LYS A 33 9.59 17.21 6.53
C LYS A 33 9.25 15.71 6.62
N ALA A 34 10.19 14.84 6.28
CA ALA A 34 10.01 13.39 6.46
C ALA A 34 9.79 13.00 7.92
N GLY A 35 10.51 13.65 8.86
CA GLY A 35 10.30 13.47 10.29
C GLY A 35 8.88 13.82 10.73
N ASN A 36 8.32 14.93 10.23
CA ASN A 36 6.95 15.33 10.54
C ASN A 36 5.91 14.35 9.98
N VAL A 37 6.10 13.86 8.76
CA VAL A 37 5.23 12.83 8.16
C VAL A 37 5.27 11.54 8.98
N ILE A 38 6.45 11.13 9.45
CA ILE A 38 6.58 9.93 10.30
C ILE A 38 5.79 10.13 11.60
N LYS A 39 5.97 11.25 12.31
CA LYS A 39 5.24 11.51 13.56
C LYS A 39 3.72 11.53 13.35
N SER A 40 3.25 12.23 12.31
CA SER A 40 1.83 12.30 11.99
C SER A 40 1.25 10.93 11.65
N PHE A 41 1.99 10.11 10.89
CA PHE A 41 1.61 8.73 10.63
C PHE A 41 1.54 7.90 11.91
N GLU A 42 2.51 8.03 12.83
CA GLU A 42 2.52 7.28 14.08
C GLU A 42 1.34 7.64 15.00
N GLU A 43 0.99 8.93 15.08
CA GLU A 43 -0.17 9.42 15.81
C GLU A 43 -1.49 8.90 15.19
N ASP A 44 -1.62 9.01 13.87
CA ASP A 44 -2.79 8.54 13.14
C ASP A 44 -2.95 7.02 13.27
N PHE A 45 -1.87 6.27 13.12
CA PHE A 45 -1.87 4.82 13.30
C PHE A 45 -2.29 4.42 14.72
N LYS A 46 -1.78 5.09 15.77
CA LYS A 46 -2.22 4.85 17.17
C LYS A 46 -3.71 5.10 17.36
N LYS A 47 -4.24 6.16 16.73
CA LYS A 47 -5.66 6.49 16.79
C LYS A 47 -6.51 5.44 16.08
N VAL A 48 -6.13 5.06 14.86
CA VAL A 48 -6.85 4.06 14.05
C VAL A 48 -6.79 2.68 14.71
N SER A 49 -5.64 2.28 15.24
CA SER A 49 -5.47 0.95 15.85
C SER A 49 -6.26 0.73 17.13
N ALA A 50 -6.67 1.81 17.80
CA ALA A 50 -7.55 1.75 18.96
C ALA A 50 -9.01 1.39 18.59
N THR A 51 -9.42 1.57 17.33
CA THR A 51 -10.81 1.35 16.90
C THR A 51 -11.20 -0.13 16.90
N ALA A 52 -12.48 -0.41 17.17
CA ALA A 52 -13.01 -1.78 17.13
C ALA A 52 -12.92 -2.39 15.72
N GLN A 53 -13.18 -1.58 14.69
CA GLN A 53 -13.11 -2.01 13.30
C GLN A 53 -11.70 -2.41 12.89
N PHE A 54 -10.67 -1.64 13.27
CA PHE A 54 -9.28 -2.02 13.05
C PHE A 54 -8.98 -3.37 13.71
N LYS A 55 -9.32 -3.54 14.99
CA LYS A 55 -9.07 -4.80 15.71
C LYS A 55 -9.77 -6.00 15.06
N PHE A 56 -10.99 -5.81 14.56
CA PHE A 56 -11.72 -6.83 13.80
C PHE A 56 -10.95 -7.20 12.52
N ILE A 57 -10.63 -6.23 11.67
CA ILE A 57 -9.91 -6.47 10.41
C ILE A 57 -8.55 -7.13 10.68
N THR A 58 -7.77 -6.61 11.62
CA THR A 58 -6.46 -7.13 11.99
C THR A 58 -6.55 -8.58 12.46
N ASN A 59 -7.54 -8.92 13.29
CA ASN A 59 -7.76 -10.29 13.76
C ASN A 59 -8.09 -11.25 12.61
N ASP A 60 -8.97 -10.85 11.70
CA ASP A 60 -9.31 -11.65 10.51
C ASP A 60 -8.13 -11.83 9.56
N LEU A 61 -7.41 -10.74 9.26
CA LEU A 61 -6.18 -10.80 8.46
C LEU A 61 -5.11 -11.69 9.11
N ASN A 62 -4.98 -11.64 10.44
CA ASN A 62 -4.01 -12.47 11.15
C ASN A 62 -4.42 -13.96 11.16
N LYS A 63 -5.73 -14.27 11.21
CA LYS A 63 -6.25 -15.65 11.15
C LYS A 63 -6.20 -16.26 9.77
N THR A 64 -6.53 -15.49 8.75
CA THR A 64 -6.66 -15.95 7.35
C THR A 64 -5.38 -15.79 6.55
N LYS A 65 -4.49 -14.89 6.99
CA LYS A 65 -3.29 -14.46 6.26
C LYS A 65 -3.60 -13.93 4.86
N LEU A 66 -4.81 -13.45 4.63
CA LEU A 66 -5.27 -13.00 3.31
C LEU A 66 -6.24 -11.82 3.44
N GLY A 67 -6.11 -10.83 2.56
CA GLY A 67 -7.12 -9.79 2.36
C GLY A 67 -7.32 -9.50 0.88
N ASP A 68 -8.51 -9.10 0.48
CA ASP A 68 -8.83 -8.85 -0.93
C ASP A 68 -9.44 -7.45 -1.12
N PHE A 69 -8.91 -6.71 -2.08
CA PHE A 69 -9.53 -5.47 -2.57
C PHE A 69 -10.12 -5.71 -3.95
N ALA A 70 -11.41 -5.48 -4.11
CA ALA A 70 -12.11 -5.77 -5.36
C ALA A 70 -12.79 -4.53 -5.95
N SER A 71 -12.84 -4.48 -7.28
CA SER A 71 -13.75 -3.63 -8.06
C SER A 71 -14.72 -4.54 -8.80
N ILE A 72 -15.99 -4.53 -8.38
CA ILE A 72 -17.05 -5.41 -8.89
C ILE A 72 -18.24 -4.55 -9.27
N LYS A 73 -18.59 -4.52 -10.56
CA LYS A 73 -19.73 -3.76 -11.09
C LYS A 73 -19.72 -2.29 -10.64
N GLY A 74 -18.56 -1.64 -10.71
CA GLY A 74 -18.37 -0.25 -10.27
C GLY A 74 -18.30 -0.03 -8.74
N LYS A 75 -18.61 -1.05 -7.93
CA LYS A 75 -18.43 -1.01 -6.47
C LYS A 75 -17.01 -1.40 -6.11
N LYS A 76 -16.38 -0.60 -5.24
CA LYS A 76 -15.04 -0.86 -4.72
C LYS A 76 -15.16 -1.29 -3.27
N VAL A 77 -14.60 -2.45 -2.95
CA VAL A 77 -14.75 -3.09 -1.64
C VAL A 77 -13.44 -3.69 -1.16
N PHE A 78 -13.34 -3.85 0.15
CA PHE A 78 -12.42 -4.77 0.79
C PHE A 78 -13.21 -5.97 1.32
N GLU A 79 -12.74 -7.17 1.06
CA GLU A 79 -13.44 -8.42 1.33
C GLU A 79 -12.59 -9.33 2.24
N LEU A 80 -13.28 -10.02 3.14
CA LEU A 80 -12.71 -11.02 4.04
C LEU A 80 -13.41 -12.37 3.77
N PRO A 81 -13.00 -13.08 2.71
CA PRO A 81 -13.74 -14.22 2.16
C PRO A 81 -13.54 -15.54 2.91
N PHE A 82 -12.57 -15.63 3.82
CA PHE A 82 -12.21 -16.86 4.51
C PHE A 82 -12.34 -16.69 6.02
N SER A 83 -12.65 -17.78 6.72
CA SER A 83 -12.71 -17.82 8.19
C SER A 83 -11.41 -18.33 8.83
N SER A 84 -10.50 -18.92 8.04
CA SER A 84 -9.23 -19.50 8.52
C SER A 84 -8.15 -19.54 7.44
N TYR A 85 -6.89 -19.67 7.87
CA TYR A 85 -5.76 -19.87 6.95
C TYR A 85 -5.85 -21.17 6.15
N ASP A 86 -6.37 -22.25 6.75
CA ASP A 86 -6.52 -23.54 6.06
C ASP A 86 -7.47 -23.47 4.86
N SER A 87 -8.48 -22.61 4.94
CA SER A 87 -9.37 -22.32 3.82
C SER A 87 -8.69 -21.42 2.77
N ALA A 88 -7.92 -20.42 3.21
CA ALA A 88 -7.26 -19.46 2.33
C ALA A 88 -6.04 -20.03 1.58
N LYS A 89 -5.29 -20.96 2.17
CA LYS A 89 -4.02 -21.49 1.61
C LYS A 89 -4.19 -22.13 0.23
N SER A 90 -5.35 -22.72 -0.05
CA SER A 90 -5.66 -23.33 -1.35
C SER A 90 -5.72 -22.28 -2.46
N LEU A 91 -6.30 -21.10 -2.17
CA LEU A 91 -6.34 -19.98 -3.10
C LEU A 91 -4.93 -19.40 -3.29
N ILE A 92 -4.18 -19.18 -2.20
CA ILE A 92 -2.80 -18.66 -2.27
C ILE A 92 -1.94 -19.55 -3.17
N LYS A 93 -1.98 -20.87 -2.95
CA LYS A 93 -1.25 -21.83 -3.79
C LYS A 93 -1.72 -21.80 -5.24
N ALA A 94 -3.03 -21.66 -5.47
CA ALA A 94 -3.56 -21.55 -6.83
C ALA A 94 -3.10 -20.27 -7.54
N LEU A 95 -2.96 -19.16 -6.82
CA LEU A 95 -2.43 -17.91 -7.37
C LEU A 95 -0.94 -18.03 -7.72
N ASP A 96 -0.14 -18.61 -6.82
CA ASP A 96 1.30 -18.86 -7.07
C ASP A 96 1.50 -19.80 -8.26
N ASP A 97 0.72 -20.89 -8.33
CA ASP A 97 0.76 -21.87 -9.43
C ASP A 97 0.02 -21.40 -10.71
N LYS A 98 -0.62 -20.22 -10.68
CA LYS A 98 -1.52 -19.69 -11.74
C LYS A 98 -2.60 -20.69 -12.20
N LYS A 99 -3.15 -21.47 -11.28
CA LYS A 99 -4.22 -22.44 -11.52
C LYS A 99 -5.56 -21.74 -11.71
N ILE A 100 -5.86 -21.41 -12.97
CA ILE A 100 -7.05 -20.64 -13.39
C ILE A 100 -8.35 -21.18 -12.79
N GLU A 101 -8.61 -22.48 -12.89
CA GLU A 101 -9.88 -23.09 -12.46
C GLU A 101 -10.19 -22.82 -10.98
N LYS A 102 -9.18 -22.95 -10.10
CA LYS A 102 -9.35 -22.72 -8.66
C LYS A 102 -9.52 -21.25 -8.33
N VAL A 103 -8.77 -20.37 -8.99
CA VAL A 103 -8.91 -18.91 -8.81
C VAL A 103 -10.28 -18.45 -9.33
N GLN A 104 -10.75 -19.03 -10.43
CA GLN A 104 -12.04 -18.70 -11.01
C GLN A 104 -13.21 -19.03 -10.07
N VAL A 105 -13.18 -20.21 -9.43
CA VAL A 105 -14.18 -20.57 -8.40
C VAL A 105 -14.28 -19.46 -7.36
N TYR A 106 -13.14 -19.01 -6.83
CA TYR A 106 -13.10 -17.93 -5.84
C TYR A 106 -13.70 -16.62 -6.37
N THR A 107 -13.27 -16.14 -7.53
CA THR A 107 -13.72 -14.84 -8.08
C THR A 107 -15.21 -14.78 -8.44
N ASN A 108 -15.90 -15.92 -8.40
CA ASN A 108 -17.32 -16.05 -8.67
C ASN A 108 -18.18 -16.26 -7.42
N ILE A 109 -17.57 -16.42 -6.23
CA ILE A 109 -18.29 -16.50 -4.97
C ILE A 109 -18.89 -15.12 -4.65
N ASN A 110 -20.08 -15.12 -4.04
CA ASN A 110 -20.64 -13.92 -3.43
C ASN A 110 -20.16 -13.85 -1.98
N ILE A 111 -19.53 -12.74 -1.60
CA ILE A 111 -18.93 -12.58 -0.27
C ILE A 111 -19.86 -11.70 0.57
N ASP A 112 -20.28 -12.24 1.72
CA ASP A 112 -21.26 -11.57 2.60
C ASP A 112 -20.63 -10.41 3.38
N VAL A 113 -19.36 -10.54 3.78
CA VAL A 113 -18.65 -9.53 4.56
C VAL A 113 -17.79 -8.66 3.64
N THR A 114 -18.33 -7.48 3.31
CA THR A 114 -17.63 -6.48 2.49
C THR A 114 -17.60 -5.12 3.17
N ILE A 115 -16.46 -4.44 3.06
CA ILE A 115 -16.27 -3.07 3.53
C ILE A 115 -16.21 -2.18 2.30
N GLN A 116 -17.12 -1.22 2.16
CA GLN A 116 -17.06 -0.25 1.07
C GLN A 116 -15.86 0.68 1.24
N ILE A 117 -15.13 0.90 0.15
CA ILE A 117 -13.95 1.76 0.13
C ILE A 117 -14.09 2.91 -0.86
N ASP A 118 -13.40 4.00 -0.56
CA ASP A 118 -13.22 5.16 -1.42
C ASP A 118 -11.82 5.10 -2.02
N ALA A 119 -11.74 4.73 -3.30
CA ALA A 119 -10.45 4.55 -3.97
C ALA A 119 -9.65 5.84 -4.12
N SER A 120 -10.29 7.02 -4.06
CA SER A 120 -9.56 8.29 -4.13
C SER A 120 -8.60 8.47 -2.93
N LYS A 121 -8.92 7.86 -1.78
CA LYS A 121 -8.14 7.96 -0.55
C LYS A 121 -6.80 7.21 -0.60
N PHE A 122 -6.60 6.27 -1.53
CA PHE A 122 -5.31 5.56 -1.64
C PHE A 122 -4.15 6.48 -2.01
N ILE A 123 -4.41 7.59 -2.71
CA ILE A 123 -3.36 8.52 -3.17
C ILE A 123 -2.66 9.20 -1.98
N ASN A 124 -3.42 9.48 -0.91
CA ASN A 124 -2.96 10.25 0.26
C ASN A 124 -3.07 9.45 1.56
N ILE A 125 -2.83 8.14 1.50
CA ILE A 125 -3.04 7.20 2.61
C ILE A 125 -2.30 7.59 3.92
N VAL A 126 -1.13 8.23 3.79
CA VAL A 126 -0.29 8.74 4.90
C VAL A 126 -0.12 10.27 4.83
N GLY A 127 -1.00 10.96 4.13
CA GLY A 127 -0.87 12.38 3.80
C GLY A 127 -0.05 12.65 2.53
N GLU A 128 0.15 13.92 2.22
CA GLU A 128 0.83 14.36 0.99
C GLU A 128 2.34 14.09 1.03
N ILE A 129 2.83 13.21 0.14
CA ILE A 129 4.27 12.92 -0.01
C ILE A 129 4.85 13.75 -1.18
N GLY A 130 5.25 14.97 -0.86
CA GLY A 130 5.97 15.84 -1.79
C GLY A 130 7.43 15.43 -2.04
N PHE A 131 8.07 16.08 -3.02
CA PHE A 131 9.47 15.82 -3.42
C PHE A 131 10.47 15.86 -2.25
N LEU A 132 10.38 16.88 -1.39
CA LEU A 132 11.26 17.01 -0.22
C LEU A 132 11.11 15.85 0.78
N VAL A 133 9.88 15.35 0.97
CA VAL A 133 9.62 14.20 1.85
C VAL A 133 10.27 12.94 1.27
N LYS A 134 10.21 12.74 -0.05
CA LYS A 134 10.87 11.60 -0.73
C LYS A 134 12.38 11.62 -0.51
N ILE A 135 13.01 12.79 -0.63
CA ILE A 135 14.44 12.99 -0.30
C ILE A 135 14.69 12.66 1.17
N GLY A 136 13.90 13.21 2.09
CA GLY A 136 14.04 12.94 3.52
C GLY A 136 13.94 11.46 3.88
N PHE A 137 13.04 10.71 3.23
CA PHE A 137 12.93 9.27 3.41
C PHE A 137 14.15 8.49 2.92
N TRP A 138 14.94 8.99 1.96
CA TRP A 138 16.21 8.33 1.60
C TRP A 138 17.19 8.36 2.77
N PHE A 139 17.23 9.44 3.54
CA PHE A 139 18.11 9.59 4.69
C PHE A 139 17.58 8.92 5.97
N LYS A 140 16.25 8.88 6.18
CA LYS A 140 15.62 8.24 7.36
C LYS A 140 15.55 6.70 7.29
N GLY A 141 15.96 6.07 6.18
CA GLY A 141 15.90 4.62 5.99
C GLY A 141 14.57 4.11 5.46
N LYS A 142 14.41 2.78 5.35
CA LYS A 142 13.16 2.16 4.85
C LYS A 142 12.13 2.06 5.99
N THR A 143 11.20 3.01 6.03
CA THR A 143 10.07 3.03 6.96
C THR A 143 8.89 2.18 6.45
N ALA A 144 8.02 1.73 7.36
CA ALA A 144 6.77 1.03 7.00
C ALA A 144 5.89 1.87 6.05
N ILE A 145 5.94 3.21 6.19
CA ILE A 145 5.25 4.19 5.33
C ILE A 145 5.52 3.94 3.85
N ARG A 146 6.77 3.66 3.45
CA ARG A 146 7.10 3.38 2.04
C ARG A 146 6.35 2.17 1.51
N SER A 147 6.27 1.10 2.30
CA SER A 147 5.59 -0.13 1.92
C SER A 147 4.08 0.06 1.91
N ILE A 148 3.51 0.79 2.87
CA ILE A 148 2.10 1.20 2.88
C ILE A 148 1.74 1.97 1.60
N CYS A 149 2.56 2.96 1.22
CA CYS A 149 2.34 3.75 0.01
C CYS A 149 2.46 2.88 -1.25
N ALA A 150 3.42 1.96 -1.28
CA ALA A 150 3.62 1.06 -2.41
C ALA A 150 2.46 0.06 -2.60
N ILE A 151 1.96 -0.52 -1.50
CA ILE A 151 0.77 -1.38 -1.49
C ILE A 151 -0.46 -0.57 -1.92
N SER A 152 -0.66 0.61 -1.33
CA SER A 152 -1.78 1.51 -1.67
C SER A 152 -1.77 1.91 -3.14
N SER A 153 -0.60 2.23 -3.69
CA SER A 153 -0.44 2.56 -5.11
C SER A 153 -0.71 1.35 -6.02
N PHE A 154 -0.32 0.15 -5.60
CA PHE A 154 -0.58 -1.09 -6.33
C PHE A 154 -2.09 -1.40 -6.37
N ILE A 155 -2.77 -1.28 -5.23
CA ILE A 155 -4.22 -1.44 -5.14
C ILE A 155 -4.91 -0.38 -6.01
N TYR A 156 -4.57 0.90 -5.81
CA TYR A 156 -5.16 2.01 -6.57
C TYR A 156 -4.97 1.81 -8.07
N ALA A 157 -3.77 1.47 -8.55
CA ALA A 157 -3.54 1.24 -9.96
C ALA A 157 -4.44 0.14 -10.55
N ALA A 158 -4.77 -0.88 -9.76
CA ALA A 158 -5.64 -1.97 -10.17
C ALA A 158 -7.13 -1.60 -10.15
N ILE A 159 -7.60 -0.88 -9.13
CA ILE A 159 -9.04 -0.66 -8.89
C ILE A 159 -9.51 0.77 -9.16
N LYS A 160 -8.63 1.71 -9.54
CA LYS A 160 -9.00 3.12 -9.83
C LYS A 160 -9.90 3.24 -11.04
N GLU A 161 -9.66 2.41 -12.06
CA GLU A 161 -10.50 2.39 -13.24
C GLU A 161 -11.81 1.77 -12.79
N ASP A 162 -12.91 2.46 -13.07
CA ASP A 162 -14.20 1.80 -12.98
C ASP A 162 -14.11 0.60 -13.91
N SER A 163 -14.05 -0.59 -13.31
CA SER A 163 -14.16 -1.79 -14.10
C SER A 163 -15.44 -1.59 -14.91
N LYS A 164 -15.34 -1.78 -16.24
CA LYS A 164 -16.54 -1.78 -17.09
C LYS A 164 -17.59 -2.58 -16.33
N GLU A 165 -18.85 -2.16 -16.37
CA GLU A 165 -19.94 -2.63 -15.50
C GLU A 165 -20.03 -4.16 -15.28
N LYS A 166 -19.35 -4.94 -16.12
CA LYS A 166 -19.30 -6.41 -16.16
C LYS A 166 -17.91 -7.04 -15.88
N GLU A 167 -16.81 -6.30 -15.80
CA GLU A 167 -15.49 -6.83 -15.42
C GLU A 167 -15.29 -6.79 -13.90
N LYS A 168 -14.62 -7.80 -13.34
CA LYS A 168 -14.17 -7.78 -11.95
C LYS A 168 -12.65 -7.72 -11.89
N VAL A 169 -12.14 -6.92 -10.96
CA VAL A 169 -10.72 -6.82 -10.66
C VAL A 169 -10.53 -7.10 -9.17
N PHE A 170 -9.54 -7.93 -8.85
CA PHE A 170 -9.19 -8.32 -7.49
C PHE A 170 -7.71 -8.07 -7.24
N VAL A 171 -7.41 -7.57 -6.05
CA VAL A 171 -6.06 -7.40 -5.52
C VAL A 171 -5.98 -8.18 -4.22
N ILE A 172 -5.46 -9.40 -4.34
CA ILE A 172 -5.37 -10.35 -3.25
C ILE A 172 -4.01 -10.20 -2.59
N LEU A 173 -3.99 -9.93 -1.29
CA LEU A 173 -2.78 -9.75 -0.49
C LEU A 173 -2.56 -10.98 0.39
N ASN A 174 -1.48 -11.71 0.16
CA ASN A 174 -0.99 -12.76 1.06
C ASN A 174 -0.08 -12.14 2.14
N LEU A 175 -0.41 -12.42 3.39
CA LEU A 175 0.16 -11.90 4.63
C LEU A 175 0.73 -13.01 5.54
N GLU A 176 1.05 -14.18 4.97
CA GLU A 176 1.62 -15.31 5.71
C GLU A 176 2.94 -14.93 6.42
N ASP A 177 3.74 -14.10 5.76
CA ASP A 177 4.98 -13.55 6.29
C ASP A 177 4.70 -12.22 7.03
N GLU A 178 5.11 -12.12 8.28
CA GLU A 178 4.86 -10.94 9.13
C GLU A 178 5.56 -9.67 8.62
N LYS A 179 6.59 -9.83 7.77
CA LYS A 179 7.40 -8.74 7.20
C LYS A 179 7.20 -8.57 5.70
N ASN A 180 6.58 -9.52 5.01
CA ASN A 180 6.41 -9.47 3.56
C ASN A 180 4.95 -9.63 3.16
N VAL A 181 4.49 -8.76 2.28
CA VAL A 181 3.16 -8.86 1.66
C VAL A 181 3.36 -9.22 0.19
N LYS A 182 2.73 -10.30 -0.26
CA LYS A 182 2.66 -10.62 -1.69
C LYS A 182 1.30 -10.18 -2.24
N GLY A 183 1.30 -9.21 -3.14
CA GLY A 183 0.09 -8.76 -3.83
C GLY A 183 -0.06 -9.44 -5.18
N PHE A 184 -1.21 -10.06 -5.41
CA PHE A 184 -1.63 -10.65 -6.68
C PHE A 184 -2.66 -9.75 -7.34
N TYR A 185 -2.64 -9.67 -8.66
CA TYR A 185 -3.66 -9.00 -9.45
C TYR A 185 -4.38 -10.04 -10.30
N VAL A 186 -5.71 -10.07 -10.18
CA VAL A 186 -6.59 -10.96 -10.93
C VAL A 186 -7.66 -10.14 -11.63
N LYS A 187 -7.91 -10.44 -12.90
CA LYS A 187 -8.98 -9.82 -13.69
C LYS A 187 -9.86 -10.91 -14.31
N THR A 188 -11.18 -10.75 -14.19
CA THR A 188 -12.16 -11.60 -14.87
C THR A 188 -12.88 -10.85 -15.98
N ASP A 189 -13.43 -11.61 -16.93
CA ASP A 189 -14.42 -11.12 -17.87
C ASP A 189 -15.85 -11.17 -17.30
N ASN A 190 -16.81 -10.94 -18.19
CA ASN A 190 -18.24 -10.83 -17.90
C ASN A 190 -18.86 -12.18 -17.49
N ASP A 191 -18.28 -13.30 -17.91
CA ASP A 191 -18.76 -14.65 -17.61
C ASP A 191 -18.04 -15.21 -16.37
N GLY A 192 -17.25 -14.37 -15.69
CA GLY A 192 -16.43 -14.76 -14.56
C GLY A 192 -15.22 -15.59 -14.97
N LYS A 193 -14.83 -15.63 -16.25
CA LYS A 193 -13.61 -16.31 -16.69
C LYS A 193 -12.40 -15.44 -16.42
N ILE A 194 -11.31 -16.07 -15.98
CA ILE A 194 -10.07 -15.37 -15.69
C ILE A 194 -9.43 -14.90 -16.99
N LYS A 195 -9.27 -13.58 -17.14
CA LYS A 195 -8.51 -12.94 -18.22
C LYS A 195 -7.03 -12.82 -17.88
N THR A 196 -6.72 -12.58 -16.61
CA THR A 196 -5.34 -12.28 -16.19
C THR A 196 -5.11 -12.72 -14.76
N ILE A 197 -3.97 -13.37 -14.53
CA ILE A 197 -3.34 -13.55 -13.21
C ILE A 197 -1.90 -13.06 -13.36
N CYS A 198 -1.59 -11.93 -12.75
CA CYS A 198 -0.23 -11.40 -12.76
C CYS A 198 0.63 -12.16 -11.76
N SER A 199 1.93 -12.25 -12.04
CA SER A 199 2.90 -12.71 -11.04
C SER A 199 2.87 -11.78 -9.81
N PRO A 200 3.05 -12.32 -8.59
CA PRO A 200 2.95 -11.53 -7.38
C PRO A 200 4.02 -10.44 -7.30
N LYS A 201 3.63 -9.30 -6.74
CA LYS A 201 4.57 -8.26 -6.32
C LYS A 201 4.78 -8.34 -4.82
N THR A 202 6.05 -8.43 -4.40
CA THR A 202 6.40 -8.48 -2.97
C THR A 202 6.67 -7.08 -2.43
N PHE A 203 6.09 -6.77 -1.28
CA PHE A 203 6.29 -5.54 -0.51
C PHE A 203 6.90 -5.91 0.83
N LYS A 204 8.07 -5.36 1.15
CA LYS A 204 8.81 -5.69 2.37
C LYS A 204 8.68 -4.58 3.40
N PHE A 205 8.12 -4.90 4.55
CA PHE A 205 8.26 -4.11 5.76
C PHE A 205 9.64 -4.39 6.34
N ASN A 206 10.44 -3.34 6.55
CA ASN A 206 11.72 -3.49 7.22
C ASN A 206 11.54 -3.10 8.67
N ASP A 207 12.26 -3.79 9.55
CA ASP A 207 12.32 -3.43 10.96
C ASP A 207 12.82 -2.00 11.05
N SER A 208 11.97 -1.12 11.54
CA SER A 208 12.34 0.27 11.73
C SER A 208 13.29 0.35 12.92
N LYS A 209 14.53 0.83 12.72
CA LYS A 209 15.40 1.16 13.86
C LYS A 209 14.84 2.29 14.73
N ASN A 210 13.89 3.08 14.22
CA ASN A 210 13.41 4.33 14.83
C ASN A 210 11.93 4.63 14.53
N GLY A 211 11.04 3.64 14.57
CA GLY A 211 9.64 3.88 14.18
C GLY A 211 8.72 2.71 14.47
N LEU A 212 7.44 2.94 14.21
CA LEU A 212 6.33 2.08 14.63
C LEU A 212 6.55 0.58 14.37
N GLU A 213 6.58 -0.19 15.45
CA GLU A 213 6.57 -1.65 15.42
C GLU A 213 5.16 -2.12 15.05
N GLY A 214 5.07 -3.03 14.09
CA GLY A 214 3.81 -3.57 13.61
C GLY A 214 4.05 -4.69 12.60
N LYS A 215 3.09 -5.60 12.46
CA LYS A 215 3.13 -6.71 11.51
C LYS A 215 2.46 -6.30 10.20
N SER A 216 2.72 -7.06 9.15
CA SER A 216 2.13 -6.84 7.82
C SER A 216 0.60 -6.69 7.84
N HIS A 217 -0.10 -7.49 8.66
CA HIS A 217 -1.55 -7.39 8.82
C HIS A 217 -2.02 -6.09 9.48
N ASP A 218 -1.26 -5.53 10.42
CA ASP A 218 -1.61 -4.25 11.06
C ASP A 218 -1.57 -3.10 10.04
N PHE A 219 -0.55 -3.11 9.18
CA PHE A 219 -0.39 -2.08 8.15
C PHE A 219 -1.44 -2.21 7.04
N VAL A 220 -1.83 -3.43 6.68
CA VAL A 220 -2.94 -3.63 5.73
C VAL A 220 -4.27 -3.22 6.35
N ALA A 221 -4.54 -3.56 7.61
CA ALA A 221 -5.73 -3.09 8.32
C ALA A 221 -5.79 -1.56 8.39
N PHE A 222 -4.65 -0.90 8.61
CA PHE A 222 -4.55 0.55 8.54
C PHE A 222 -4.96 1.09 7.16
N ILE A 223 -4.46 0.49 6.08
CA ILE A 223 -4.87 0.88 4.71
C ILE A 223 -6.38 0.78 4.56
N VAL A 224 -6.98 -0.34 4.97
CA VAL A 224 -8.44 -0.57 4.88
C VAL A 224 -9.20 0.52 5.64
N GLU A 225 -8.86 0.79 6.90
CA GLU A 225 -9.55 1.81 7.70
C GLU A 225 -9.44 3.21 7.09
N LYS A 226 -8.27 3.56 6.53
CA LYS A 226 -8.08 4.88 5.90
C LYS A 226 -8.90 5.05 4.64
N VAL A 227 -9.10 4.00 3.85
CA VAL A 227 -9.89 4.07 2.61
C VAL A 227 -11.36 3.76 2.82
N ARG A 228 -11.75 3.21 3.97
CA ARG A 228 -13.14 2.88 4.27
C ARG A 228 -14.06 4.10 4.11
N LYS A 229 -15.23 3.89 3.52
CA LYS A 229 -16.33 4.85 3.56
C LYS A 229 -16.95 4.79 4.94
N ALA A 230 -17.24 5.95 5.53
CA ALA A 230 -18.08 5.97 6.72
C ALA A 230 -19.38 5.24 6.38
N SER A 231 -19.77 4.28 7.20
CA SER A 231 -21.11 3.71 7.08
C SER A 231 -22.06 4.88 7.28
N ASN A 232 -22.80 5.29 6.24
CA ASN A 232 -23.98 6.09 6.46
C ASN A 232 -24.81 5.28 7.44
N SER A 233 -25.00 5.79 8.65
CA SER A 233 -26.03 5.29 9.54
C SER A 233 -27.34 5.50 8.79
N THR A 234 -27.82 4.49 8.08
CA THR A 234 -29.25 4.31 7.97
C THR A 234 -29.68 3.95 9.38
N ALA A 235 -29.99 4.99 10.15
CA ALA A 235 -30.92 4.88 11.25
C ALA A 235 -32.21 4.31 10.65
N ASP A 236 -32.60 3.17 11.20
CA ASP A 236 -33.93 2.53 11.24
C ASP A 236 -34.89 2.77 10.05
#